data_AF-A0A259CIK6-F1
#
_entry.id   AF-A0A259CIK6-F1
#
_cell.length_a   1.000
_cell.length_b   1.000
_cell.length_c   1.000
_cell.angle_alpha   90.00
_cell.angle_beta   90.00
_cell.angle_gamma   90.00
#
_symmetry.space_group_name_H-M   'P 1'
#
loop_
_entity.id
_entity.type
_entity.pdbx_description
1 polymer ?
#
loop_
_entity_poly.entity_id
_entity_poly.type
_entity_poly.pdbx_seq_one_letter_code
_entity_poly.pdbx_strand_id
1 'polypeptide(L)'
;GLLIGAVAGKAGLAPVRPFFGDLFLGFLCLFLLELGIVAAQKADDAMRAGPRLLLFALGAPLVHGFLGVGLGLLAGLSEGGAIILGTLAASASYIAAPAAIRIALPEANAAYALGAALALTFPFNLVIGIPLYAEMARLMAG
;
A
#
# COMPACT_ATOMS: atom_id res chain seq x y z
N GLY A 1 7.93 0.03 17.70
CA GLY A 1 6.54 0.44 17.41
C GLY A 1 5.57 -0.18 18.40
N LEU A 2 5.14 -1.42 18.17
CA LEU A 2 4.11 -2.10 18.97
C LEU A 2 4.41 -2.16 20.47
N LEU A 3 5.61 -2.59 20.87
CA LEU A 3 6.02 -2.62 22.29
C LEU A 3 6.00 -1.24 22.93
N ILE A 4 6.51 -0.22 22.22
CA ILE A 4 6.51 1.17 22.70
C ILE A 4 5.06 1.66 22.88
N GLY A 5 4.17 1.38 21.93
CA GLY A 5 2.75 1.73 22.03
C GLY A 5 2.03 1.01 23.17
N ALA A 6 2.33 -0.27 23.40
CA ALA A 6 1.78 -1.04 24.51
C ALA A 6 2.22 -0.49 25.87
N VAL A 7 3.49 -0.09 26.00
CA VAL A 7 4.04 0.50 27.22
C VAL A 7 3.52 1.93 27.45
N ALA A 8 3.47 2.76 26.40
CA ALA A 8 3.00 4.15 26.50
C ALA A 8 1.50 4.25 26.81
N GLY A 9 0.71 3.33 26.25
CA GLY A 9 -0.74 3.29 26.43
C GLY A 9 -1.45 4.58 26.00
N LYS A 10 -2.72 4.72 26.40
CA LYS A 10 -3.53 5.91 26.06
C LYS A 10 -3.01 7.18 26.73
N ALA A 11 -2.45 7.07 27.94
CA ALA A 11 -1.92 8.20 28.70
C ALA A 11 -0.69 8.81 28.02
N GLY A 12 0.24 7.98 27.52
CA GLY A 12 1.41 8.44 26.77
C GLY A 12 1.06 9.08 25.42
N LEU A 13 -0.12 8.80 24.86
CA LEU A 13 -0.58 9.42 23.63
C LEU A 13 -1.22 10.81 23.84
N ALA A 14 -1.68 11.13 25.05
CA ALA A 14 -2.45 12.35 25.30
C ALA A 14 -1.72 13.65 24.89
N PRO A 15 -0.41 13.82 25.16
CA PRO A 15 0.32 15.04 24.76
C PRO A 15 0.43 15.22 23.24
N VAL A 16 0.44 14.11 22.49
CA VAL A 16 0.65 14.12 21.03
C VAL A 16 -0.65 13.99 20.25
N ARG A 17 -1.77 13.72 20.93
CA ARG A 17 -3.11 13.53 20.34
C ARG A 17 -3.58 14.69 19.45
N PRO A 18 -3.37 15.98 19.79
CA PRO A 18 -3.80 17.06 18.90
C PRO A 18 -3.22 16.95 17.49
N PHE A 19 -1.97 16.48 17.38
CA PHE A 19 -1.29 16.34 16.08
C PHE A 19 -1.54 14.97 15.43
N PHE A 20 -1.37 13.88 16.19
CA PHE A 20 -1.40 12.52 15.64
C PHE A 20 -2.77 11.84 15.72
N GLY A 21 -3.76 12.48 16.34
CA GLY A 21 -5.15 12.04 16.39
C GLY A 21 -6.07 13.04 15.72
N ASP A 22 -6.22 14.22 16.33
CA ASP A 22 -7.26 15.18 15.94
C ASP A 22 -6.98 15.79 14.55
N LEU A 23 -5.73 16.15 14.26
CA LEU A 23 -5.32 16.67 12.94
C LEU A 23 -4.93 15.59 11.92
N PHE A 24 -4.85 14.31 12.32
CA PHE A 24 -4.29 13.25 11.47
C PHE A 24 -5.03 13.10 10.14
N LEU A 25 -6.37 13.14 10.15
CA LEU A 25 -7.15 13.01 8.92
C LEU A 25 -6.94 14.18 7.96
N GLY A 26 -6.73 15.40 8.49
CA GLY A 26 -6.39 16.57 7.69
C GLY A 26 -5.03 16.41 7.00
N PHE A 27 -4.01 16.00 7.75
CA PHE A 27 -2.70 15.69 7.19
C PHE A 27 -2.73 14.52 6.21
N LEU A 28 -3.52 13.49 6.50
CA LEU A 28 -3.69 12.33 5.61
C LEU A 28 -4.31 12.76 4.28
N CYS A 29 -5.31 13.65 4.30
CA CYS A 29 -5.91 14.19 3.08
C CYS A 29 -4.88 14.93 2.21
N LEU A 30 -4.11 15.85 2.80
CA LEU A 30 -3.04 16.56 2.10
C LEU A 30 -1.96 15.59 1.57
N PHE A 31 -1.62 14.58 2.35
CA PHE A 31 -0.67 13.55 1.95
C PHE A 31 -1.17 12.72 0.77
N LEU A 32 -2.42 12.28 0.78
CA LEU A 32 -3.03 11.55 -0.34
C LEU A 32 -3.12 12.43 -1.60
N LEU A 33 -3.41 13.73 -1.45
CA LEU A 33 -3.41 14.68 -2.56
C LEU A 33 -2.01 14.80 -3.20
N GLU A 34 -0.97 14.97 -2.38
CA GLU A 34 0.42 15.03 -2.85
C GLU A 34 0.82 13.73 -3.56
N LEU A 35 0.49 12.57 -2.98
CA LEU A 35 0.74 11.29 -3.64
C LEU A 35 0.03 11.17 -4.99
N GLY A 36 -1.20 11.69 -5.10
CA GLY A 36 -1.94 11.75 -6.36
C GLY A 36 -1.27 12.64 -7.41
N ILE A 37 -0.76 13.80 -7.00
CA ILE A 37 0.00 14.71 -7.89
C ILE A 37 1.29 14.03 -8.37
N VAL A 38 2.05 13.43 -7.45
CA VAL A 38 3.29 12.71 -7.81
C VAL A 38 3.00 11.52 -8.72
N ALA A 39 1.93 10.77 -8.48
CA ALA A 39 1.49 9.68 -9.35
C ALA A 39 1.22 10.19 -10.77
N ALA A 40 0.48 11.29 -10.91
CA ALA A 40 0.18 11.90 -12.22
C ALA A 40 1.46 12.37 -12.94
N GLN A 41 2.38 13.02 -12.23
CA GLN A 41 3.66 13.46 -12.79
C GLN A 41 4.57 12.30 -13.22
N LYS A 42 4.38 11.10 -12.62
CA LYS A 42 5.18 9.90 -12.90
C LYS A 42 4.49 8.87 -13.78
N ALA A 43 3.28 9.15 -14.24
CA ALA A 43 2.53 8.24 -15.12
C ALA A 43 3.27 7.98 -16.44
N ASP A 44 3.78 9.02 -17.09
CA ASP A 44 4.52 8.88 -18.36
C ASP A 44 5.82 8.08 -18.19
N ASP A 45 6.57 8.34 -17.10
CA ASP A 45 7.78 7.60 -16.75
C ASP A 45 7.47 6.10 -16.55
N ALA A 46 6.36 5.78 -15.87
CA ALA A 46 5.92 4.41 -15.60
C ALA A 46 5.50 3.69 -16.89
N MET A 47 4.77 4.36 -17.78
CA MET A 47 4.35 3.80 -19.07
C MET A 47 5.53 3.53 -20.00
N ARG A 48 6.62 4.31 -19.91
CA ARG A 48 7.84 4.15 -20.69
C ARG A 48 8.81 3.09 -20.14
N ALA A 49 8.56 2.57 -18.94
CA ALA A 49 9.42 1.56 -18.31
C ALA A 49 9.36 0.18 -18.99
N GLY A 50 8.48 0.01 -19.98
CA GLY A 50 8.37 -1.18 -20.80
C GLY A 50 7.46 -2.27 -20.23
N PRO A 51 7.14 -3.28 -21.05
CA PRO A 51 6.08 -4.25 -20.75
C PRO A 51 6.38 -5.13 -19.54
N ARG A 52 7.67 -5.39 -19.25
CA ARG A 52 8.07 -6.22 -18.10
C ARG A 52 7.70 -5.58 -16.77
N LEU A 53 7.98 -4.28 -16.60
CA LEU A 53 7.64 -3.58 -15.37
C LEU A 53 6.13 -3.43 -15.22
N LEU A 54 5.42 -3.18 -16.33
CA LEU A 54 3.97 -3.03 -16.32
C LEU A 54 3.26 -4.33 -15.93
N LEU A 55 3.70 -5.47 -16.48
CA LEU A 55 3.23 -6.80 -16.07
C LEU A 55 3.50 -7.08 -14.61
N PHE A 56 4.68 -6.72 -14.10
CA PHE A 56 5.01 -6.91 -12.69
C PHE A 56 4.15 -6.01 -11.78
N ALA A 57 4.05 -4.72 -12.09
CA ALA A 57 3.33 -3.74 -11.28
C ALA A 57 1.82 -4.04 -11.17
N LEU A 58 1.24 -4.69 -12.18
CA LEU A 58 -0.18 -5.08 -12.17
C LEU A 58 -0.41 -6.53 -11.74
N GLY A 59 0.52 -7.44 -12.04
CA GLY A 59 0.41 -8.85 -11.70
C GLY A 59 0.79 -9.17 -10.26
N ALA A 60 1.82 -8.50 -9.71
CA ALA A 60 2.27 -8.75 -8.35
C ALA A 60 1.19 -8.44 -7.29
N PRO A 61 0.42 -7.34 -7.37
CA PRO A 61 -0.69 -7.09 -6.45
C PRO A 61 -1.72 -8.21 -6.44
N LEU A 62 -2.08 -8.76 -7.61
CA LEU A 62 -3.03 -9.86 -7.71
C LEU A 62 -2.54 -11.11 -7.00
N VAL A 63 -1.28 -11.49 -7.22
CA VAL A 63 -0.68 -12.67 -6.59
C VAL A 63 -0.58 -12.49 -5.08
N HIS A 64 -0.06 -11.35 -4.61
CA HIS A 64 0.08 -11.11 -3.18
C HIS A 64 -1.27 -10.91 -2.49
N GLY A 65 -2.24 -10.28 -3.15
CA GLY A 65 -3.60 -10.14 -2.64
C GLY A 65 -4.28 -11.49 -2.48
N PHE A 66 -4.17 -12.37 -3.48
CA PHE A 66 -4.64 -13.75 -3.39
C PHE A 66 -4.04 -14.49 -2.21
N LEU A 67 -2.70 -14.45 -2.09
CA LEU A 67 -2.00 -15.09 -0.98
C LEU A 67 -2.41 -14.48 0.36
N GLY A 68 -2.53 -13.17 0.46
CA GLY A 68 -2.92 -12.48 1.69
C GLY A 68 -4.35 -12.82 2.14
N VAL A 69 -5.32 -12.85 1.22
CA VAL A 69 -6.68 -13.29 1.53
C VAL A 69 -6.69 -14.76 1.97
N GLY A 70 -6.07 -15.65 1.18
CA GLY A 70 -6.05 -17.08 1.47
C GLY A 70 -5.38 -17.40 2.80
N LEU A 71 -4.21 -16.81 3.07
CA LEU A 71 -3.52 -16.98 4.35
C LEU A 71 -4.30 -16.34 5.51
N GLY A 72 -5.00 -15.23 5.28
CA GLY A 72 -5.86 -14.61 6.29
C GLY A 72 -6.99 -15.52 6.73
N LEU A 73 -7.70 -16.12 5.77
CA LEU A 73 -8.76 -17.08 6.06
C LEU A 73 -8.20 -18.35 6.74
N LEU A 74 -7.07 -18.88 6.27
CA LEU A 74 -6.39 -20.03 6.89
C LEU A 74 -5.94 -19.74 8.34
N ALA A 75 -5.59 -18.49 8.63
CA ALA A 75 -5.25 -18.03 9.97
C ALA A 75 -6.48 -17.80 10.87
N GLY A 76 -7.71 -18.02 10.37
CA GLY A 76 -8.95 -17.82 11.11
C GLY A 76 -9.40 -16.37 11.19
N LEU A 77 -8.91 -15.48 10.32
CA LEU A 77 -9.46 -14.13 10.21
C LEU A 77 -10.88 -14.16 9.65
N SER A 78 -11.70 -13.19 10.06
CA SER A 78 -12.99 -12.95 9.41
C SER A 78 -12.81 -12.56 7.94
N GLU A 79 -13.88 -12.63 7.14
CA GLU A 79 -13.89 -12.14 5.75
C GLU A 79 -13.28 -10.73 5.66
N GLY A 80 -13.76 -9.79 6.48
CA GLY A 80 -13.21 -8.44 6.53
C GLY A 80 -11.73 -8.37 6.94
N GLY A 81 -11.29 -9.23 7.86
CA GLY A 81 -9.88 -9.32 8.26
C GLY A 81 -8.99 -9.84 7.13
N ALA A 82 -9.45 -10.85 6.40
CA ALA A 82 -8.75 -11.40 5.23
C ALA A 82 -8.67 -10.38 4.08
N ILE A 83 -9.74 -9.61 3.84
CA ILE A 83 -9.74 -8.52 2.84
C ILE A 83 -8.68 -7.46 3.18
N ILE A 84 -8.60 -7.05 4.45
CA ILE A 84 -7.59 -6.09 4.91
C ILE A 84 -6.19 -6.68 4.70
N LEU A 85 -5.96 -7.95 5.08
CA LEU A 85 -4.66 -8.59 4.92
C LEU A 85 -4.26 -8.72 3.44
N GLY A 86 -5.17 -9.15 2.57
CA GLY A 86 -4.96 -9.20 1.12
C GLY A 86 -4.62 -7.82 0.54
N THR A 87 -5.35 -6.79 0.94
CA THR A 87 -5.10 -5.41 0.49
C THR A 87 -3.71 -4.91 0.91
N LEU A 88 -3.31 -5.19 2.15
CA LEU A 88 -1.98 -4.84 2.67
C LEU A 88 -0.88 -5.60 1.95
N ALA A 89 -1.07 -6.90 1.71
CA ALA A 89 -0.11 -7.74 0.99
C ALA A 89 0.06 -7.32 -0.47
N ALA A 90 -1.03 -6.91 -1.13
CA ALA A 90 -1.03 -6.44 -2.51
C ALA A 90 -0.45 -5.04 -2.71
N SER A 91 -0.30 -4.25 -1.65
CA SER A 91 0.13 -2.85 -1.75
C SER A 91 1.65 -2.72 -1.89
N ALA A 92 2.08 -1.69 -2.63
CA ALA A 92 3.50 -1.34 -2.70
C ALA A 92 3.88 -0.32 -1.60
N SER A 93 5.17 -0.19 -1.31
CA SER A 93 5.69 0.85 -0.43
C SER A 93 5.92 2.14 -1.22
N TYR A 94 5.19 3.20 -0.86
CA TYR A 94 5.18 4.47 -1.60
C TYR A 94 6.13 5.53 -1.03
N ILE A 95 6.70 5.29 0.16
CA ILE A 95 7.48 6.27 0.92
C ILE A 95 8.89 5.74 1.18
N ALA A 96 8.99 4.69 2.00
CA ALA A 96 10.26 4.22 2.51
C ALA A 96 11.06 3.44 1.47
N ALA A 97 10.42 2.56 0.70
CA ALA A 97 11.14 1.73 -0.26
C ALA A 97 11.79 2.54 -1.40
N PRO A 98 11.11 3.52 -2.04
CA PRO A 98 11.76 4.33 -3.08
C PRO A 98 12.95 5.14 -2.55
N ALA A 99 12.85 5.67 -1.33
CA ALA A 99 13.95 6.36 -0.67
C ALA A 99 15.12 5.41 -0.38
N ALA A 100 14.84 4.21 0.13
CA ALA A 100 15.86 3.20 0.41
C ALA A 100 16.55 2.72 -0.88
N ILE A 101 15.80 2.46 -1.96
CA ILE A 101 16.36 2.05 -3.27
C ILE A 101 17.27 3.15 -3.83
N ARG A 102 16.87 4.43 -3.74
CA ARG A 102 17.73 5.55 -4.20
C ARG A 102 19.09 5.57 -3.51
N ILE A 103 19.13 5.20 -2.23
CA ILE A 103 20.36 5.21 -1.43
C ILE A 103 21.17 3.93 -1.69
N ALA A 104 20.50 2.77 -1.71
CA ALA A 104 21.16 1.47 -1.80
C ALA A 104 21.57 1.07 -3.23
N LEU A 105 20.86 1.58 -4.24
CA LEU A 105 21.04 1.24 -5.66
C LEU A 105 21.06 2.51 -6.52
N PRO A 106 22.15 3.30 -6.47
CA PRO A 106 22.23 4.59 -7.17
C PRO A 106 22.14 4.46 -8.69
N GLU A 107 22.55 3.32 -9.26
CA GLU A 107 22.45 3.01 -10.69
C GLU A 107 21.01 2.71 -11.14
N ALA A 108 20.11 2.40 -10.21
CA ALA A 108 18.73 2.10 -10.53
C ALA A 108 17.95 3.39 -10.79
N ASN A 109 17.17 3.40 -11.87
CA ASN A 109 16.27 4.52 -12.13
C ASN A 109 15.12 4.51 -11.11
N ALA A 110 15.27 5.33 -10.07
CA ALA A 110 14.28 5.48 -9.02
C ALA A 110 12.92 5.99 -9.52
N ALA A 111 12.85 6.62 -10.70
CA ALA A 111 11.59 7.01 -11.32
C ALA A 111 10.75 5.78 -11.69
N TYR A 112 11.36 4.64 -12.03
CA TYR A 112 10.65 3.40 -12.31
C TYR A 112 10.05 2.79 -11.06
N ALA A 113 10.79 2.74 -9.95
CA ALA A 113 10.27 2.24 -8.68
C ALA A 113 9.11 3.12 -8.17
N LEU A 114 9.29 4.45 -8.24
CA LEU A 114 8.26 5.40 -7.82
C LEU A 114 7.04 5.37 -8.73
N GLY A 115 7.23 5.36 -10.06
CA GLY A 115 6.17 5.30 -11.05
C GLY A 115 5.38 3.99 -10.99
N ALA A 116 6.06 2.84 -10.87
CA ALA A 116 5.38 1.55 -10.73
C ALA A 116 4.53 1.46 -9.45
N ALA A 117 5.02 2.01 -8.34
CA ALA A 117 4.27 2.01 -7.09
C ALA A 117 3.09 2.99 -7.13
N LEU A 118 3.33 4.26 -7.49
CA LEU A 118 2.34 5.34 -7.40
C LEU A 118 1.41 5.44 -8.60
N ALA A 119 1.91 5.29 -9.82
CA ALA A 119 1.11 5.50 -11.03
C ALA A 119 0.44 4.22 -11.54
N LEU A 120 0.92 3.04 -11.16
CA LEU A 120 0.37 1.75 -11.59
C LEU A 120 -0.24 0.97 -10.43
N THR A 121 0.58 0.52 -9.48
CA THR A 121 0.15 -0.39 -8.41
C THR A 121 -0.91 0.24 -7.52
N PHE A 122 -0.69 1.46 -7.04
CA PHE A 122 -1.62 2.15 -6.15
C PHE A 122 -3.02 2.33 -6.75
N PRO A 123 -3.20 2.99 -7.92
CA PRO A 123 -4.53 3.16 -8.49
C PRO A 123 -5.16 1.83 -8.90
N PHE A 124 -4.38 0.87 -9.41
CA PHE A 124 -4.86 -0.48 -9.70
C PHE A 124 -5.43 -1.15 -8.44
N ASN A 125 -4.69 -1.11 -7.33
CA ASN A 125 -5.09 -1.78 -6.11
C ASN A 125 -6.36 -1.13 -5.52
N LEU A 126 -6.48 0.19 -5.62
CA LEU A 126 -7.66 0.92 -5.13
C LEU A 126 -8.92 0.63 -5.97
N VAL A 127 -8.80 0.67 -7.30
CA VAL A 127 -9.95 0.59 -8.21
C VAL A 127 -10.36 -0.86 -8.51
N ILE A 128 -9.39 -1.77 -8.63
CA ILE A 128 -9.60 -3.16 -9.06
C ILE A 128 -9.26 -4.13 -7.94
N GLY A 129 -8.09 -3.97 -7.32
CA GLY A 129 -7.56 -4.90 -6.32
C GLY A 129 -8.51 -5.11 -5.14
N ILE A 130 -8.87 -4.04 -4.43
CA ILE A 130 -9.72 -4.12 -3.23
C ILE A 130 -11.08 -4.78 -3.53
N PRO A 131 -11.85 -4.36 -4.56
CA PRO A 131 -13.08 -5.06 -4.94
C PRO A 131 -12.85 -6.54 -5.27
N LEU A 132 -11.77 -6.86 -5.97
CA LEU A 132 -11.43 -8.23 -6.32
C LEU A 132 -11.13 -9.08 -5.09
N TYR A 133 -10.32 -8.58 -4.15
CA TYR A 133 -9.99 -9.28 -2.91
C TYR A 133 -11.22 -9.48 -2.03
N ALA A 134 -12.16 -8.53 -2.05
CA ALA A 134 -13.44 -8.67 -1.37
C ALA A 134 -14.25 -9.85 -1.92
N GLU A 135 -14.40 -9.96 -3.24
CA GLU A 135 -15.12 -11.10 -3.81
C GLU A 135 -14.39 -12.42 -3.66
N MET A 136 -13.06 -12.41 -3.72
CA MET A 136 -12.28 -13.60 -3.40
C MET A 136 -12.48 -14.05 -1.96
N ALA A 137 -12.43 -13.13 -1.01
CA ALA A 137 -12.66 -13.43 0.40
C ALA A 137 -14.08 -13.99 0.60
N ARG A 138 -15.09 -13.38 -0.02
CA ARG A 138 -16.49 -13.87 0.04
C ARG A 138 -16.61 -15.30 -0.51
N LEU A 139 -16.04 -15.56 -1.68
CA LEU A 139 -16.09 -16.88 -2.32
C LEU A 139 -15.32 -17.95 -1.55
N MET A 140 -14.21 -17.58 -0.91
CA MET A 140 -13.35 -18.51 -0.17
C MET A 140 -13.79 -18.71 1.27
N ALA A 141 -14.46 -17.73 1.88
CA ALA A 141 -14.94 -17.82 3.25
C ALA A 141 -16.20 -18.70 3.38
N GLY A 142 -17.04 -18.74 2.33
CA GLY A 142 -18.23 -19.60 2.27
C GLY A 142 -19.33 -19.18 3.24
#